data_AF-A0A1Y4AFN9-F1
#
_entry.id   AF-A0A1Y4AFN9-F1
#
_cell.length_a   1.000
_cell.length_b   1.000
_cell.length_c   1.000
_cell.angle_alpha   90.00
_cell.angle_beta   90.00
_cell.angle_gamma   90.00
#
_symmetry.space_group_name_H-M   'P 1'
#
loop_
_entity.id
_entity.type
_entity.pdbx_description
1 polymer ?
#
loop_
_entity_poly.entity_id
_entity_poly.type
_entity_poly.pdbx_seq_one_letter_code
_entity_poly.pdbx_strand_id
1 'polypeptide(L)'
;MSTAVNHEIDQLFCDAERRQRLVRVSSNRLGAALARRLKAGYVIRPARSLYARVTYWEALTPIEQAWHLIRSIHDAQPHWVFCGETAALIHGMPVSYSRALPIHVADGPHARPRTSGVIAHHALPCDNPVLVNGIPVTSLARTLCDCLQALPFGDALAYADAALRVSKRSIEELRTSIEALPLRPRGVRRAAGILGYADARSESWAESVVRATILSQGFALPELQVTLASPVDPTQTYRVDGIFTRIDGTCVVLEVDGVEKYVNEHMLHGKSTVRALADEQHREAELTLLGMPVLRISSNEAHDPNRMVAKLTAYDIPRDPETAHAIRRLARRDPISTATFRTLRLTDNPLCVATLRCGAENPPRIPAPLLALVEEMAA
;
A
#
# COMPACT_ATOMS: atom_id res chain seq x y z
N MET A 1 -14.76 19.25 40.25
CA MET A 1 -14.26 20.11 39.14
C MET A 1 -15.28 21.20 38.94
N SER A 2 -14.88 22.44 38.62
CA SER A 2 -15.86 23.47 38.25
C SER A 2 -16.60 23.02 36.98
N THR A 3 -17.92 23.12 36.97
CA THR A 3 -18.80 22.80 35.83
C THR A 3 -18.36 23.50 34.54
N ALA A 4 -17.79 24.71 34.65
CA ALA A 4 -17.25 25.47 33.53
C ALA A 4 -16.06 24.78 32.84
N VAL A 5 -15.14 24.17 33.60
CA VAL A 5 -13.98 23.43 33.05
C VAL A 5 -14.45 22.20 32.27
N ASN A 6 -15.52 21.56 32.74
CA ASN A 6 -16.06 20.39 32.05
C ASN A 6 -16.68 20.79 30.71
N HIS A 7 -17.52 21.83 30.72
CA HIS A 7 -18.14 22.34 29.51
C HIS A 7 -17.09 22.78 28.47
N GLU A 8 -16.04 23.47 28.90
CA GLU A 8 -14.94 23.90 28.02
C GLU A 8 -14.18 22.71 27.39
N ILE A 9 -13.92 21.65 28.15
CA ILE A 9 -13.28 20.43 27.61
C ILE A 9 -14.19 19.73 26.62
N ASP A 10 -15.48 19.65 26.91
CA ASP A 10 -16.45 19.00 26.02
C ASP A 10 -16.59 19.78 24.70
N GLN A 11 -16.58 21.12 24.75
CA GLN A 11 -16.51 21.97 23.56
C GLN A 11 -15.23 21.70 22.75
N LEU A 12 -14.06 21.63 23.40
CA LEU A 12 -12.80 21.31 22.72
C LEU A 12 -12.85 19.96 22.00
N PHE A 13 -13.44 18.93 22.61
CA PHE A 13 -13.62 17.63 21.96
C PHE A 13 -14.56 17.72 20.76
N CYS A 14 -15.75 18.31 20.92
CA CYS A 14 -16.70 18.47 19.81
C CYS A 14 -16.08 19.21 18.62
N ASP A 15 -15.30 20.26 18.90
CA ASP A 15 -14.60 21.04 17.87
C ASP A 15 -13.46 20.27 17.21
N ALA A 16 -12.69 19.50 17.97
CA ALA A 16 -11.60 18.68 17.44
C ALA A 16 -12.15 17.55 16.56
N GLU A 17 -13.19 16.85 17.01
CA GLU A 17 -13.85 15.77 16.27
C GLU A 17 -14.49 16.26 14.97
N ARG A 18 -15.17 17.42 15.00
CA ARG A 18 -15.71 18.05 13.77
C ARG A 18 -14.60 18.37 12.77
N ARG A 19 -13.42 18.76 13.26
CA ARG A 19 -12.24 19.05 12.44
C ARG A 19 -11.37 17.81 12.18
N GLN A 20 -11.82 16.63 12.61
CA GLN A 20 -11.12 15.35 12.55
C GLN A 20 -9.66 15.47 13.06
N ARG A 21 -9.54 15.97 14.30
CA ARG A 21 -8.29 16.24 15.02
C ARG A 21 -8.38 15.73 16.45
N LEU A 22 -7.24 15.68 17.10
CA LEU A 22 -7.11 15.37 18.52
C LEU A 22 -6.99 16.66 19.34
N VAL A 23 -7.51 16.63 20.55
CA VAL A 23 -7.43 17.77 21.46
C VAL A 23 -6.00 17.91 21.98
N ARG A 24 -5.43 19.10 21.80
CA ARG A 24 -4.17 19.53 22.43
C ARG A 24 -4.46 20.75 23.30
N VAL A 25 -3.97 20.74 24.53
CA VAL A 25 -4.09 21.90 25.43
C VAL A 25 -2.72 22.36 25.90
N SER A 26 -2.53 23.68 25.99
CA SER A 26 -1.36 24.32 26.57
C SER A 26 -1.58 24.80 28.02
N SER A 27 -2.84 24.87 28.47
CA SER A 27 -3.21 25.32 29.82
C SER A 27 -3.01 24.22 30.87
N ASN A 28 -2.29 24.53 31.95
CA ASN A 28 -2.12 23.63 33.10
C ASN A 28 -3.46 23.21 33.72
N ARG A 29 -4.44 24.13 33.81
CA ARG A 29 -5.78 23.87 34.34
C ARG A 29 -6.50 22.80 33.52
N LEU A 30 -6.50 22.96 32.20
CA LEU A 30 -7.13 22.00 31.27
C LEU A 30 -6.34 20.68 31.22
N GLY A 31 -5.01 20.74 31.25
CA GLY A 31 -4.14 19.57 31.32
C GLY A 31 -4.43 18.70 32.55
N ALA A 32 -4.57 19.29 33.73
CA ALA A 32 -4.93 18.56 34.95
C ALA A 32 -6.34 17.95 34.89
N ALA A 33 -7.27 18.62 34.19
CA ALA A 33 -8.62 18.10 33.98
C ALA A 33 -8.66 16.94 32.96
N LEU A 34 -7.83 16.97 31.91
CA LEU A 34 -7.65 15.86 30.98
C LEU A 34 -6.93 14.68 31.65
N ALA A 35 -5.90 14.92 32.47
CA ALA A 35 -5.19 13.87 33.20
C ALA A 35 -6.14 13.09 34.14
N ARG A 36 -7.07 13.78 34.82
CA ARG A 36 -8.11 13.13 35.63
C ARG A 36 -9.06 12.29 34.79
N ARG A 37 -9.51 12.79 33.63
CA ARG A 37 -10.36 12.04 32.71
C ARG A 37 -9.64 10.82 32.12
N LEU A 38 -8.35 10.94 31.85
CA LEU A 38 -7.50 9.85 31.38
C LEU A 38 -7.42 8.75 32.44
N LYS A 39 -7.19 9.11 33.71
CA LYS A 39 -7.20 8.17 34.84
C LYS A 39 -8.57 7.51 35.03
N ALA A 40 -9.66 8.22 34.75
CA ALA A 40 -11.02 7.71 34.85
C ALA A 40 -11.49 6.92 33.62
N GLY A 41 -10.68 6.81 32.56
CA GLY A 41 -11.03 6.05 31.35
C GLY A 41 -12.02 6.73 30.40
N TYR A 42 -12.30 8.03 30.55
CA TYR A 42 -13.20 8.77 29.64
C TYR A 42 -12.50 9.31 28.40
N VAL A 43 -11.18 9.50 28.48
CA VAL A 43 -10.36 9.95 27.37
C VAL A 43 -9.14 9.05 27.27
N ILE A 44 -8.64 8.88 26.06
CA ILE A 44 -7.35 8.26 25.81
C ILE A 44 -6.35 9.33 25.36
N ARG A 45 -5.07 8.93 25.31
CA ARG A 45 -3.98 9.78 24.83
C ARG A 45 -3.21 9.07 23.71
N PRO A 46 -3.68 9.15 22.44
CA PRO A 46 -3.06 8.41 21.32
C PRO A 46 -1.60 8.79 21.06
N ALA A 47 -1.23 10.06 21.31
CA ALA A 47 0.15 10.53 21.23
C ALA A 47 0.42 11.56 22.32
N ARG A 48 1.70 11.90 22.52
CA ARG A 48 2.11 12.86 23.56
C ARG A 48 1.32 14.17 23.43
N SER A 49 0.62 14.53 24.50
CA SER A 49 -0.21 15.74 24.60
C SER A 49 -1.40 15.84 23.65
N LEU A 50 -1.77 14.74 22.97
CA LEU A 50 -2.96 14.64 22.11
C LEU A 50 -3.99 13.70 22.75
N TYR A 51 -5.22 14.16 22.88
CA TYR A 51 -6.30 13.44 23.59
C TYR A 51 -7.51 13.23 22.68
N ALA A 52 -8.20 12.11 22.89
CA ALA A 52 -9.49 11.79 22.25
C ALA A 52 -10.47 11.24 23.29
N ARG A 53 -11.77 11.39 23.06
CA ARG A 53 -12.77 10.58 23.78
C ARG A 53 -12.63 9.12 23.36
N VAL A 54 -12.72 8.21 24.32
CA VAL A 54 -12.53 6.76 24.08
C VAL A 54 -13.52 6.25 23.03
N THR A 55 -14.81 6.53 23.24
CA THR A 55 -15.90 6.10 22.35
C THR A 55 -15.75 6.63 20.93
N TYR A 56 -15.27 7.87 20.78
CA TYR A 56 -15.02 8.45 19.47
C TYR A 56 -13.86 7.74 18.77
N TRP A 57 -12.74 7.58 19.47
CA TRP A 57 -11.53 7.00 18.88
C TRP A 57 -11.69 5.53 18.50
N GLU A 58 -12.36 4.75 19.34
CA GLU A 58 -12.61 3.32 19.09
C GLU A 58 -13.58 3.10 17.91
N ALA A 59 -14.40 4.09 17.58
CA ALA A 59 -15.27 4.05 16.41
C ALA A 59 -14.53 4.37 15.10
N LEU A 60 -13.31 4.91 15.15
CA LEU A 60 -12.51 5.22 13.96
C LEU A 60 -11.76 3.99 13.46
N THR A 61 -11.73 3.80 12.15
CA THR A 61 -10.80 2.87 11.49
C THR A 61 -9.33 3.28 11.72
N PRO A 62 -8.37 2.35 11.61
CA PRO A 62 -6.94 2.69 11.74
C PRO A 62 -6.47 3.80 10.79
N ILE A 63 -7.06 3.91 9.59
CA ILE A 63 -6.73 4.96 8.63
C ILE A 63 -7.31 6.31 9.07
N GLU A 64 -8.52 6.35 9.59
CA GLU A 64 -9.08 7.58 10.17
C GLU A 64 -8.29 8.01 11.40
N GLN A 65 -7.89 7.08 12.26
CA GLN A 65 -7.00 7.34 13.40
C GLN A 65 -5.66 7.95 12.95
N ALA A 66 -5.06 7.41 11.88
CA ALA A 66 -3.84 7.96 11.30
C ALA A 66 -4.05 9.39 10.79
N TRP A 67 -5.15 9.68 10.09
CA TRP A 67 -5.47 11.04 9.64
C TRP A 67 -5.66 12.04 10.78
N HIS A 68 -6.31 11.63 11.88
CA HIS A 68 -6.44 12.46 13.07
C HIS A 68 -5.07 12.81 13.67
N LEU A 69 -4.17 11.83 13.73
CA LEU A 69 -2.80 12.02 14.19
C LEU A 69 -2.02 12.93 13.25
N ILE A 70 -2.04 12.69 11.94
CA ILE A 70 -1.34 13.50 10.93
C ILE A 70 -1.74 14.97 11.05
N ARG A 71 -3.04 15.28 11.06
CA ARG A 71 -3.54 16.66 11.14
C ARG A 71 -3.13 17.34 12.44
N SER A 72 -3.26 16.62 13.56
CA SER A 72 -2.91 17.16 14.88
C SER A 72 -1.41 17.36 15.05
N ILE A 73 -0.59 16.47 14.48
CA ILE A 73 0.88 16.60 14.47
C ILE A 73 1.29 17.75 13.55
N HIS A 74 0.67 17.91 12.39
CA HIS A 74 0.95 19.02 11.49
C HIS A 74 0.61 20.38 12.12
N ASP A 75 -0.57 20.53 12.73
CA ASP A 75 -0.93 21.76 13.47
C ASP A 75 0.09 22.05 14.59
N ALA A 76 0.59 21.00 15.24
CA ALA A 76 1.55 21.08 16.33
C ALA A 76 2.97 21.41 15.88
N GLN A 77 3.36 20.92 14.70
CA GLN A 77 4.71 20.96 14.14
C GLN A 77 4.63 21.21 12.62
N PRO A 78 4.30 22.44 12.18
CA PRO A 78 4.01 22.70 10.76
C PRO A 78 5.19 22.48 9.81
N HIS A 79 6.42 22.43 10.35
CA HIS A 79 7.66 22.23 9.60
C HIS A 79 8.10 20.77 9.51
N TRP A 80 7.42 19.86 10.22
CA TRP A 80 7.74 18.43 10.11
C TRP A 80 7.31 17.92 8.75
N VAL A 81 8.18 17.10 8.16
CA VAL A 81 7.91 16.47 6.87
C VAL A 81 7.52 15.02 7.10
N PHE A 82 6.34 14.62 6.63
CA PHE A 82 5.92 13.22 6.68
C PHE A 82 6.59 12.42 5.56
N CYS A 83 6.89 11.14 5.81
CA CYS A 83 7.58 10.26 4.87
C CYS A 83 7.03 8.83 4.91
N GLY A 84 7.59 7.92 4.12
CA GLY A 84 7.21 6.51 4.09
C GLY A 84 5.71 6.28 3.87
N GLU A 85 5.15 5.29 4.56
CA GLU A 85 3.74 4.93 4.46
C GLU A 85 2.79 6.08 4.85
N THR A 86 3.21 6.98 5.75
CA THR A 86 2.42 8.17 6.11
C THR A 86 2.37 9.17 4.97
N ALA A 87 3.50 9.45 4.31
CA ALA A 87 3.48 10.27 3.10
C ALA A 87 2.69 9.60 1.98
N ALA A 88 2.75 8.26 1.87
CA ALA A 88 1.98 7.53 0.89
C ALA A 88 0.46 7.73 1.08
N LEU A 89 -0.01 7.64 2.33
CA LEU A 89 -1.40 7.95 2.68
C LEU A 89 -1.78 9.38 2.30
N ILE A 90 -0.90 10.36 2.57
CA ILE A 90 -1.14 11.77 2.26
C ILE A 90 -1.18 12.02 0.74
N HIS A 91 -0.35 11.33 -0.04
CA HIS A 91 -0.39 11.32 -1.52
C HIS A 91 -1.63 10.63 -2.09
N GLY A 92 -2.50 10.05 -1.25
CA GLY A 92 -3.73 9.37 -1.64
C GLY A 92 -3.53 7.90 -2.02
N MET A 93 -2.37 7.30 -1.73
CA MET A 93 -2.16 5.87 -1.93
C MET A 93 -2.82 5.07 -0.79
N PRO A 94 -3.37 3.87 -1.07
CA PRO A 94 -3.95 3.02 -0.04
C PRO A 94 -2.83 2.54 0.90
N VAL A 95 -3.15 2.48 2.19
CA VAL A 95 -2.28 1.95 3.23
C VAL A 95 -3.03 0.86 3.97
N SER A 96 -2.41 -0.31 4.15
CA SER A 96 -3.00 -1.37 4.96
C SER A 96 -3.18 -0.91 6.41
N TYR A 97 -4.24 -1.38 7.08
CA TYR A 97 -4.53 -1.01 8.48
C TYR A 97 -3.36 -1.33 9.42
N SER A 98 -2.64 -2.43 9.20
CA SER A 98 -1.48 -2.81 10.00
C SER A 98 -0.26 -1.89 9.79
N ARG A 99 -0.32 -1.00 8.80
CA ARG A 99 0.73 -0.03 8.42
C ARG A 99 0.28 1.42 8.59
N ALA A 100 -0.95 1.66 9.04
CA ALA A 100 -1.47 3.01 9.29
C ALA A 100 -0.72 3.72 10.43
N LEU A 101 -0.12 2.94 11.35
CA LEU A 101 0.73 3.41 12.43
C LEU A 101 2.06 2.62 12.46
N PRO A 102 3.15 3.22 12.97
CA PRO A 102 3.26 4.58 13.49
C PRO A 102 3.21 5.66 12.39
N ILE A 103 3.03 6.92 12.78
CA ILE A 103 3.17 8.08 11.89
C ILE A 103 4.66 8.32 11.62
N HIS A 104 5.04 8.33 10.35
CA HIS A 104 6.41 8.43 9.89
C HIS A 104 6.76 9.87 9.51
N VAL A 105 7.82 10.40 10.13
CA VAL A 105 8.36 11.73 9.87
C VAL A 105 9.84 11.67 9.54
N ALA A 106 10.26 12.50 8.60
CA ALA A 106 11.67 12.69 8.26
C ALA A 106 12.27 13.72 9.22
N ASP A 107 13.27 13.28 9.97
CA ASP A 107 14.24 14.17 10.60
C ASP A 107 15.45 14.30 9.65
N GLY A 108 16.18 15.42 9.73
CA GLY A 108 17.33 15.69 8.85
C GLY A 108 18.40 14.59 8.84
N PRO A 109 19.33 14.61 7.88
CA PRO A 109 20.23 13.48 7.57
C PRO A 109 21.17 13.07 8.71
N HIS A 110 21.39 13.94 9.69
CA HIS A 110 22.25 13.69 10.86
C HIS A 110 21.47 13.30 12.12
N ALA A 111 20.14 13.22 12.04
CA ALA A 111 19.32 12.77 13.16
C ALA A 111 19.55 11.28 13.44
N ARG A 112 19.26 10.86 14.67
CA ARG A 112 19.21 9.43 15.00
C ARG A 112 17.79 8.93 14.81
N PRO A 113 17.57 7.85 14.03
CA PRO A 113 16.26 7.22 13.94
C PRO A 113 15.76 6.86 15.33
N ARG A 114 14.49 7.15 15.61
CA ARG A 114 13.87 6.87 16.92
C ARG A 114 12.36 6.77 16.79
N THR A 115 11.77 5.91 17.62
CA THR A 115 10.31 5.84 17.76
C THR A 115 9.93 6.39 19.12
N SER A 116 8.99 7.33 19.15
CA SER A 116 8.47 7.97 20.35
C SER A 116 6.94 7.82 20.39
N GLY A 117 6.46 6.77 21.04
CA GLY A 117 5.05 6.41 21.02
C GLY A 117 4.62 6.01 19.60
N VAL A 118 3.59 6.66 19.07
CA VAL A 118 3.04 6.41 17.73
C VAL A 118 3.74 7.21 16.62
N ILE A 119 4.89 7.82 16.89
CA ILE A 119 5.65 8.61 15.90
C ILE A 119 7.02 7.99 15.69
N ALA A 120 7.33 7.63 14.45
CA ALA A 120 8.63 7.12 14.02
C ALA A 120 9.38 8.22 13.27
N HIS A 121 10.53 8.61 13.81
CA HIS A 121 11.44 9.58 13.22
C HIS A 121 12.53 8.85 12.44
N HIS A 122 12.70 9.24 11.18
CA HIS A 122 13.66 8.65 10.26
C HIS A 122 14.73 9.66 9.89
N ALA A 123 16.00 9.24 9.89
CA ALA A 123 17.12 10.07 9.43
C ALA A 123 17.14 10.08 7.89
N LEU A 124 16.43 11.03 7.29
CA LEU A 124 16.23 11.10 5.84
C LEU A 124 16.49 12.54 5.37
N PRO A 125 17.40 12.75 4.39
CA PRO A 125 17.51 14.05 3.76
C PRO A 125 16.17 14.40 3.09
N CYS A 126 15.61 15.55 3.45
CA CYS A 126 14.37 16.06 2.90
C CYS A 126 14.40 17.59 2.79
N ASP A 127 15.44 18.09 2.11
CA ASP A 127 15.69 19.54 2.00
C ASP A 127 14.63 20.25 1.15
N ASN A 128 13.89 19.51 0.31
CA ASN A 128 12.83 20.02 -0.56
C ASN A 128 11.53 19.19 -0.40
N PRO A 129 10.75 19.39 0.68
CA PRO A 129 9.44 18.76 0.82
C PRO A 129 8.45 19.30 -0.21
N VAL A 130 7.47 18.48 -0.58
CA VAL A 130 6.32 18.87 -1.40
C VAL A 130 5.12 19.07 -0.49
N LEU A 131 4.27 20.05 -0.78
CA LEU A 131 3.01 20.25 -0.07
C LEU A 131 1.89 19.48 -0.78
N VAL A 132 1.23 18.59 -0.05
CA VAL A 132 -0.01 17.93 -0.50
C VAL A 132 -1.13 18.36 0.45
N ASN A 133 -2.11 19.08 -0.08
CA ASN A 133 -3.19 19.70 0.71
C ASN A 133 -2.66 20.53 1.90
N GLY A 134 -1.54 21.24 1.69
CA GLY A 134 -0.88 22.07 2.72
C GLY A 134 0.01 21.30 3.70
N ILE A 135 0.09 19.97 3.61
CA ILE A 135 0.89 19.14 4.51
C ILE A 135 2.26 18.84 3.86
N PRO A 136 3.40 19.15 4.52
CA PRO A 136 4.73 18.82 4.00
C PRO A 136 4.99 17.31 4.01
N VAL A 137 5.32 16.76 2.84
CA VAL A 137 5.65 15.35 2.63
C VAL A 137 6.90 15.20 1.77
N THR A 138 7.54 14.04 1.84
CA THR A 138 8.50 13.63 0.80
C THR A 138 7.82 13.63 -0.57
N SER A 139 8.56 13.95 -1.64
CA SER A 139 8.02 13.89 -3.01
C SER A 139 7.44 12.52 -3.33
N LEU A 140 6.53 12.43 -4.30
CA LEU A 140 5.92 11.14 -4.67
C LEU A 140 6.98 10.11 -5.04
N ALA A 141 7.96 10.48 -5.88
CA ALA A 141 9.04 9.58 -6.29
C ALA A 141 9.88 9.10 -5.10
N ARG A 142 10.19 10.00 -4.14
CA ARG A 142 10.93 9.62 -2.94
C ARG A 142 10.12 8.68 -2.05
N THR A 143 8.86 9.02 -1.79
CA THR A 143 7.91 8.22 -1.01
C THR A 143 7.75 6.83 -1.60
N LEU A 144 7.53 6.76 -2.91
CA LEU A 144 7.38 5.51 -3.65
C LEU A 144 8.67 4.69 -3.56
N CYS A 145 9.83 5.27 -3.87
CA CYS A 145 11.11 4.56 -3.77
C CYS A 145 11.34 3.98 -2.36
N ASP A 146 11.10 4.78 -1.31
CA ASP A 146 11.26 4.36 0.08
C ASP A 146 10.30 3.22 0.48
N CYS A 147 9.04 3.26 0.03
CA CYS A 147 8.08 2.19 0.26
C CYS A 147 8.47 0.93 -0.54
N LEU A 148 8.72 1.08 -1.84
CA LEU A 148 9.03 -0.04 -2.72
C LEU A 148 10.26 -0.78 -2.24
N GLN A 149 11.33 -0.11 -1.78
CA GLN A 149 12.56 -0.75 -1.31
C GLN A 149 12.42 -1.46 0.06
N ALA A 150 11.51 -1.01 0.92
CA ALA A 150 11.41 -1.48 2.31
C ALA A 150 10.44 -2.65 2.47
N LEU A 151 9.42 -2.70 1.61
CA LEU A 151 8.26 -3.56 1.77
C LEU A 151 8.39 -4.92 1.05
N PRO A 152 7.66 -5.95 1.53
CA PRO A 152 7.44 -7.19 0.77
C PRO A 152 6.87 -6.90 -0.61
N PHE A 153 7.12 -7.78 -1.58
CA PHE A 153 6.77 -7.54 -2.98
C PHE A 153 5.28 -7.23 -3.20
N GLY A 154 4.36 -7.92 -2.50
CA GLY A 154 2.92 -7.65 -2.60
C GLY A 154 2.53 -6.23 -2.18
N ASP A 155 2.96 -5.82 -0.98
CA ASP A 155 2.72 -4.47 -0.47
C ASP A 155 3.38 -3.41 -1.36
N ALA A 156 4.60 -3.68 -1.83
CA ALA A 156 5.31 -2.79 -2.74
C ALA A 156 4.55 -2.63 -4.07
N LEU A 157 4.08 -3.73 -4.68
CA LEU A 157 3.31 -3.66 -5.92
C LEU A 157 2.01 -2.87 -5.74
N ALA A 158 1.33 -3.01 -4.60
CA ALA A 158 0.14 -2.23 -4.27
C ALA A 158 0.41 -0.72 -4.25
N TYR A 159 1.54 -0.29 -3.67
CA TYR A 159 1.96 1.11 -3.76
C TYR A 159 2.34 1.54 -5.18
N ALA A 160 2.97 0.67 -5.96
CA ALA A 160 3.34 0.98 -7.33
C ALA A 160 2.11 1.19 -8.23
N ASP A 161 1.13 0.28 -8.18
CA ASP A 161 -0.14 0.38 -8.90
C ASP A 161 -0.90 1.65 -8.50
N ALA A 162 -0.99 1.91 -7.19
CA ALA A 162 -1.65 3.10 -6.68
C ALA A 162 -0.93 4.39 -7.09
N ALA A 163 0.40 4.40 -7.10
CA ALA A 163 1.16 5.57 -7.54
C ALA A 163 0.84 5.95 -8.98
N LEU A 164 0.68 4.98 -9.88
CA LEU A 164 0.24 5.24 -11.26
C LEU A 164 -1.16 5.88 -11.28
N ARG A 165 -2.11 5.38 -10.48
CA ARG A 165 -3.46 5.94 -10.40
C ARG A 165 -3.49 7.36 -9.86
N VAL A 166 -2.86 7.61 -8.71
CA VAL A 166 -2.95 8.92 -8.03
C VAL A 166 -2.19 10.00 -8.80
N SER A 167 -1.08 9.64 -9.43
CA SER A 167 -0.24 10.61 -10.16
C SER A 167 -0.63 10.78 -11.63
N LYS A 168 -1.35 9.79 -12.20
CA LYS A 168 -1.66 9.70 -13.63
C LYS A 168 -0.41 9.76 -14.52
N ARG A 169 0.75 9.37 -13.98
CA ARG A 169 2.03 9.30 -14.70
C ARG A 169 2.26 7.91 -15.27
N SER A 170 3.06 7.84 -16.32
CA SER A 170 3.52 6.57 -16.87
C SER A 170 4.54 5.89 -15.94
N ILE A 171 4.75 4.59 -16.16
CA ILE A 171 5.80 3.81 -15.48
C ILE A 171 7.17 4.46 -15.72
N GLU A 172 7.45 4.88 -16.96
CA GLU A 172 8.71 5.49 -17.37
C GLU A 172 8.96 6.84 -16.70
N GLU A 173 7.93 7.67 -16.55
CA GLU A 173 8.02 8.98 -15.88
C GLU A 173 8.33 8.81 -14.39
N LEU A 174 7.63 7.89 -13.71
CA LEU A 174 7.90 7.57 -12.31
C LEU A 174 9.26 6.92 -12.13
N ARG A 175 9.64 6.01 -13.03
CA ARG A 175 10.96 5.35 -13.03
C ARG A 175 12.08 6.36 -13.17
N THR A 176 11.99 7.26 -14.14
CA THR A 176 12.97 8.35 -14.34
C THR A 176 13.09 9.20 -13.08
N SER A 177 11.96 9.53 -12.45
CA SER A 177 11.95 10.31 -11.20
C SER A 177 12.60 9.57 -10.03
N ILE A 178 12.46 8.24 -9.94
CA ILE A 178 13.09 7.40 -8.93
C ILE A 178 14.60 7.26 -9.19
N GLU A 179 15.00 7.03 -10.45
CA GLU A 179 16.39 6.87 -10.86
C GLU A 179 17.22 8.14 -10.67
N ALA A 180 16.58 9.32 -10.73
CA ALA A 180 17.21 10.60 -10.44
C ALA A 180 17.42 10.91 -8.94
N LEU A 181 16.90 10.07 -8.03
CA LEU A 181 17.05 10.30 -6.59
C LEU A 181 18.51 10.08 -6.16
N PRO A 182 19.06 10.93 -5.26
CA PRO A 182 20.41 10.77 -4.73
C PRO A 182 20.47 9.68 -3.65
N LEU A 183 20.10 8.45 -4.01
CA LEU A 183 20.01 7.28 -3.13
C LEU A 183 20.98 6.18 -3.59
N ARG A 184 21.15 5.16 -2.74
CA ARG A 184 22.01 4.03 -3.07
C ARG A 184 21.45 3.26 -4.28
N PRO A 185 22.28 2.94 -5.29
CA PRO A 185 21.82 2.31 -6.53
C PRO A 185 21.01 1.03 -6.35
N ARG A 186 21.33 0.20 -5.35
CA ARG A 186 20.61 -1.06 -5.09
C ARG A 186 19.13 -0.84 -4.75
N GLY A 187 18.83 0.15 -3.90
CA GLY A 187 17.45 0.44 -3.49
C GLY A 187 16.64 0.99 -4.67
N VAL A 188 17.24 1.93 -5.41
CA VAL A 188 16.70 2.52 -6.63
C VAL A 188 16.39 1.45 -7.68
N ARG A 189 17.34 0.53 -7.96
CA ARG A 189 17.13 -0.57 -8.91
C ARG A 189 16.00 -1.50 -8.49
N ARG A 190 15.88 -1.83 -7.20
CA ARG A 190 14.76 -2.65 -6.72
C ARG A 190 13.43 -1.93 -6.89
N ALA A 191 13.35 -0.65 -6.53
CA ALA A 191 12.14 0.14 -6.71
C ALA A 191 11.73 0.25 -8.18
N ALA A 192 12.68 0.57 -9.07
CA ALA A 192 12.47 0.63 -10.52
C ALA A 192 12.03 -0.73 -11.09
N GLY A 193 12.65 -1.83 -10.65
CA GLY A 193 12.29 -3.18 -11.06
C GLY A 193 10.86 -3.57 -10.65
N ILE A 194 10.44 -3.24 -9.42
CA ILE A 194 9.06 -3.49 -8.96
C ILE A 194 8.07 -2.62 -9.73
N LEU A 195 8.40 -1.34 -9.95
CA LEU A 195 7.56 -0.42 -10.71
C LEU A 195 7.32 -0.89 -12.15
N GLY A 196 8.26 -1.64 -12.75
CA GLY A 196 8.07 -2.27 -14.06
C GLY A 196 6.93 -3.27 -14.14
N TYR A 197 6.44 -3.79 -13.01
CA TYR A 197 5.29 -4.70 -12.94
C TYR A 197 3.98 -3.98 -12.56
N ALA A 198 4.02 -2.67 -12.36
CA ALA A 198 2.86 -1.91 -11.94
C ALA A 198 1.80 -1.86 -13.05
N ASP A 199 0.53 -1.90 -12.66
CA ASP A 199 -0.62 -1.73 -13.53
C ASP A 199 -1.69 -0.89 -12.81
N ALA A 200 -1.99 0.27 -13.37
CA ALA A 200 -2.95 1.20 -12.78
C ALA A 200 -4.36 0.61 -12.63
N ARG A 201 -4.70 -0.42 -13.42
CA ARG A 201 -6.02 -1.10 -13.38
C ARG A 201 -6.23 -1.99 -12.16
N SER A 202 -5.19 -2.29 -11.38
CA SER A 202 -5.35 -3.03 -10.12
C SER A 202 -5.88 -2.11 -9.03
N GLU A 203 -7.19 -2.02 -8.85
CA GLU A 203 -7.84 -0.90 -8.16
C GLU A 203 -7.72 -0.96 -6.64
N SER A 204 -7.62 -2.16 -6.07
CA SER A 204 -7.48 -2.38 -4.63
C SER A 204 -6.12 -2.94 -4.21
N TRP A 205 -5.80 -2.78 -2.92
CA TRP A 205 -4.61 -3.40 -2.31
C TRP A 205 -4.64 -4.93 -2.45
N ALA A 206 -5.82 -5.54 -2.28
CA ALA A 206 -6.00 -6.98 -2.37
C ALA A 206 -5.71 -7.50 -3.79
N GLU A 207 -6.22 -6.82 -4.82
CA GLU A 207 -5.92 -7.15 -6.22
C GLU A 207 -4.41 -7.09 -6.50
N SER A 208 -3.73 -6.05 -6.01
CA SER A 208 -2.29 -5.90 -6.21
C SER A 208 -1.49 -7.00 -5.50
N VAL A 209 -1.88 -7.40 -4.28
CA VAL A 209 -1.26 -8.52 -3.56
C VAL A 209 -1.50 -9.85 -4.28
N VAL A 210 -2.71 -10.05 -4.83
CA VAL A 210 -3.04 -11.22 -5.64
C VAL A 210 -2.16 -11.27 -6.89
N ARG A 211 -2.05 -10.15 -7.62
CA ARG A 211 -1.17 -10.00 -8.78
C ARG A 211 0.29 -10.27 -8.43
N ALA A 212 0.78 -9.79 -7.30
CA ALA A 212 2.15 -10.05 -6.86
C ALA A 212 2.40 -11.55 -6.63
N THR A 213 1.40 -12.29 -6.13
CA THR A 213 1.49 -13.74 -6.00
C THR A 213 1.49 -14.42 -7.38
N ILE A 214 0.59 -14.03 -8.29
CA ILE A 214 0.54 -14.54 -9.68
C ILE A 214 1.92 -14.36 -10.34
N LEU A 215 2.46 -13.13 -10.30
CA LEU A 215 3.78 -12.77 -10.82
C LEU A 215 4.89 -13.60 -10.18
N SER A 216 5.01 -13.60 -8.85
CA SER A 216 6.09 -14.30 -8.15
C SER A 216 6.04 -15.82 -8.25
N GLN A 217 4.90 -16.36 -8.67
CA GLN A 217 4.72 -17.79 -8.92
C GLN A 217 4.84 -18.15 -10.40
N GLY A 218 4.94 -17.16 -11.29
CA GLY A 218 5.08 -17.34 -12.74
C GLY A 218 3.79 -17.75 -13.45
N PHE A 219 2.63 -17.50 -12.84
CA PHE A 219 1.36 -17.72 -13.54
C PHE A 219 1.14 -16.64 -14.60
N ALA A 220 0.42 -16.99 -15.66
CA ALA A 220 -0.05 -16.03 -16.66
C ALA A 220 -0.83 -14.91 -15.98
N LEU A 221 -0.62 -13.67 -16.44
CA LEU A 221 -1.34 -12.52 -15.88
C LEU A 221 -2.77 -12.47 -16.43
N PRO A 222 -3.75 -12.10 -15.60
CA PRO A 222 -5.08 -11.83 -16.10
C PRO A 222 -5.11 -10.49 -16.83
N GLU A 223 -6.01 -10.35 -17.80
CA GLU A 223 -6.46 -9.04 -18.25
C GLU A 223 -7.32 -8.41 -17.14
N LEU A 224 -6.95 -7.24 -16.64
CA LEU A 224 -7.60 -6.63 -15.47
C LEU A 224 -8.81 -5.77 -15.84
N GLN A 225 -9.78 -5.74 -14.93
CA GLN A 225 -10.95 -4.85 -14.96
C GLN A 225 -11.77 -4.94 -16.27
N VAL A 226 -12.01 -6.18 -16.73
CA VAL A 226 -12.72 -6.45 -17.98
C VAL A 226 -14.22 -6.26 -17.81
N THR A 227 -14.86 -5.62 -18.79
CA THR A 227 -16.33 -5.48 -18.84
C THR A 227 -16.92 -6.54 -19.77
N LEU A 228 -17.83 -7.35 -19.24
CA LEU A 228 -18.55 -8.40 -19.94
C LEU A 228 -20.00 -7.98 -20.14
N ALA A 229 -20.59 -8.27 -21.29
CA ALA A 229 -22.03 -8.08 -21.50
C ALA A 229 -22.82 -9.15 -20.75
N SER A 230 -23.99 -8.80 -20.19
CA SER A 230 -24.89 -9.82 -19.64
C SER A 230 -25.41 -10.72 -20.78
N PRO A 231 -25.46 -12.05 -20.57
CA PRO A 231 -26.01 -12.96 -21.56
C PRO A 231 -27.54 -12.93 -21.64
N VAL A 232 -28.22 -12.27 -20.69
CA VAL A 232 -29.69 -12.24 -20.59
C VAL A 232 -30.27 -10.83 -20.77
N ASP A 233 -29.48 -9.78 -20.51
CA ASP A 233 -29.87 -8.39 -20.75
C ASP A 233 -28.76 -7.63 -21.51
N PRO A 234 -28.93 -7.33 -22.80
CA PRO A 234 -27.90 -6.64 -23.60
C PRO A 234 -27.64 -5.20 -23.15
N THR A 235 -28.49 -4.62 -22.29
CA THR A 235 -28.28 -3.28 -21.72
C THR A 235 -27.45 -3.31 -20.44
N GLN A 236 -27.20 -4.50 -19.88
CA GLN A 236 -26.47 -4.71 -18.64
C GLN A 236 -25.06 -5.23 -18.91
N THR A 237 -24.10 -4.77 -18.10
CA THR A 237 -22.71 -5.24 -18.14
C THR A 237 -22.19 -5.56 -16.74
N TYR A 238 -21.21 -6.45 -16.69
CA TYR A 238 -20.51 -6.89 -15.50
C TYR A 238 -19.02 -6.59 -15.62
N ARG A 239 -18.49 -5.76 -14.71
CA ARG A 239 -17.04 -5.52 -14.62
C ARG A 239 -16.42 -6.51 -13.64
N VAL A 240 -15.52 -7.37 -14.11
CA VAL A 240 -14.81 -8.38 -13.30
C VAL A 240 -13.37 -7.94 -13.03
N ASP A 241 -12.77 -8.39 -11.93
CA ASP A 241 -11.41 -7.96 -11.55
C ASP A 241 -10.34 -8.43 -12.52
N GLY A 242 -10.54 -9.60 -13.13
CA GLY A 242 -9.77 -9.96 -14.31
C GLY A 242 -10.23 -11.21 -15.04
N ILE A 243 -9.55 -11.51 -16.14
CA ILE A 243 -9.79 -12.72 -16.95
C ILE A 243 -8.44 -13.36 -17.27
N PHE A 244 -8.30 -14.64 -16.92
CA PHE A 244 -7.19 -15.46 -17.41
C PHE A 244 -7.60 -16.17 -18.69
N THR A 245 -6.65 -16.27 -19.64
CA THR A 245 -6.76 -17.15 -20.80
C THR A 245 -5.92 -18.39 -20.57
N ARG A 246 -6.54 -19.58 -20.66
CA ARG A 246 -5.86 -20.87 -20.56
C ARG A 246 -5.16 -21.24 -21.87
N ILE A 247 -4.34 -22.29 -21.84
CA ILE A 247 -3.60 -22.77 -23.02
C ILE A 247 -4.55 -23.16 -24.16
N ASP A 248 -5.72 -23.72 -23.84
CA ASP A 248 -6.75 -24.12 -24.81
C ASP A 248 -7.61 -22.95 -25.32
N GLY A 249 -7.32 -21.72 -24.87
CA GLY A 249 -8.07 -20.51 -25.23
C GLY A 249 -9.33 -20.27 -24.41
N THR A 250 -9.72 -21.17 -23.50
CA THR A 250 -10.86 -20.95 -22.61
C THR A 250 -10.50 -19.95 -21.51
N CYS A 251 -11.51 -19.21 -21.01
CA CYS A 251 -11.29 -18.10 -20.09
C CYS A 251 -11.82 -18.39 -18.69
N VAL A 252 -11.10 -17.91 -17.67
CA VAL A 252 -11.48 -17.98 -16.25
C VAL A 252 -11.64 -16.56 -15.72
N VAL A 253 -12.78 -16.27 -15.09
CA VAL A 253 -13.01 -14.99 -14.41
C VAL A 253 -12.27 -14.98 -13.08
N LEU A 254 -11.57 -13.89 -12.76
CA LEU A 254 -11.00 -13.61 -11.45
C LEU A 254 -11.87 -12.57 -10.73
N GLU A 255 -12.23 -12.88 -9.49
CA GLU A 255 -12.87 -11.95 -8.54
C GLU A 255 -12.07 -11.96 -7.23
N VAL A 256 -11.71 -10.79 -6.73
CA VAL A 256 -10.91 -10.59 -5.51
C VAL A 256 -11.76 -9.90 -4.46
N ASP A 257 -12.11 -10.62 -3.40
CA ASP A 257 -12.92 -10.03 -2.34
C ASP A 257 -12.06 -9.14 -1.43
N GLY A 258 -12.36 -7.85 -1.43
CA GLY A 258 -11.77 -6.90 -0.49
C GLY A 258 -12.21 -7.17 0.95
N VAL A 259 -11.29 -6.94 1.91
CA VAL A 259 -11.53 -7.06 3.36
C VAL A 259 -12.75 -6.23 3.80
N GLU A 260 -12.92 -5.04 3.19
CA GLU A 260 -13.91 -4.04 3.61
C GLU A 260 -15.36 -4.41 3.27
N LYS A 261 -15.62 -5.42 2.42
CA LYS A 261 -17.00 -5.83 2.08
C LYS A 261 -17.78 -6.41 3.27
N TYR A 262 -17.11 -6.82 4.36
CA TYR A 262 -17.77 -7.49 5.50
C TYR A 262 -17.72 -6.71 6.81
N VAL A 263 -16.98 -5.60 6.88
CA VAL A 263 -16.74 -4.86 8.12
C VAL A 263 -17.47 -3.51 8.13
N ASN A 264 -17.94 -3.03 6.97
CA ASN A 264 -18.49 -1.70 6.82
C ASN A 264 -19.95 -1.75 6.33
N GLU A 265 -20.92 -1.56 7.24
CA GLU A 265 -22.35 -1.43 6.88
C GLU A 265 -22.59 -0.28 5.87
N HIS A 266 -21.72 0.73 5.85
CA HIS A 266 -21.74 1.84 4.89
C HIS A 266 -21.40 1.43 3.44
N MET A 267 -20.68 0.33 3.23
CA MET A 267 -20.36 -0.19 1.89
C MET A 267 -21.53 -0.94 1.25
N LEU A 268 -22.60 -1.21 2.00
CA LEU A 268 -23.81 -1.82 1.47
C LEU A 268 -24.65 -0.86 0.62
N HIS A 269 -24.23 0.42 0.46
CA HIS A 269 -24.96 1.45 -0.28
C HIS A 269 -26.45 1.56 0.13
N GLY A 270 -26.76 1.34 1.42
CA GLY A 270 -28.13 1.34 1.94
C GLY A 270 -28.95 0.08 1.64
N LYS A 271 -28.36 -0.96 1.03
CA LYS A 271 -28.98 -2.29 0.90
C LYS A 271 -28.85 -3.06 2.22
N SER A 272 -29.84 -3.89 2.54
CA SER A 272 -29.64 -4.89 3.58
C SER A 272 -28.56 -5.88 3.14
N THR A 273 -27.79 -6.42 4.09
CA THR A 273 -26.79 -7.47 3.85
C THR A 273 -27.35 -8.62 3.00
N VAL A 274 -28.62 -8.97 3.24
CA VAL A 274 -29.36 -10.01 2.50
C VAL A 274 -29.54 -9.65 1.02
N ARG A 275 -29.88 -8.40 0.70
CA ARG A 275 -30.09 -7.97 -0.70
C ARG A 275 -28.77 -7.86 -1.46
N ALA A 276 -27.71 -7.37 -0.81
CA ALA A 276 -26.38 -7.34 -1.41
C ALA A 276 -25.87 -8.75 -1.75
N LEU A 277 -26.11 -9.73 -0.86
CA LEU A 277 -25.77 -11.12 -1.10
C LEU A 277 -26.59 -11.74 -2.24
N ALA A 278 -27.88 -11.42 -2.33
CA ALA A 278 -28.74 -11.89 -3.41
C ALA A 278 -28.33 -11.32 -4.77
N ASP A 279 -27.98 -10.04 -4.84
CA ASP A 279 -27.48 -9.40 -6.07
C ASP A 279 -26.14 -10.03 -6.52
N GLU A 280 -25.25 -10.33 -5.57
CA GLU A 280 -23.97 -11.00 -5.83
C GLU A 280 -24.17 -12.44 -6.36
N GLN A 281 -25.10 -13.19 -5.76
CA GLN A 281 -25.46 -14.53 -6.24
C GLN A 281 -26.08 -14.49 -7.64
N HIS A 282 -26.96 -13.51 -7.91
CA HIS A 282 -27.58 -13.36 -9.22
C HIS A 282 -26.54 -13.03 -10.29
N ARG A 283 -25.63 -12.10 -9.99
CA ARG A 283 -24.48 -11.78 -10.84
C ARG A 283 -23.64 -13.01 -11.17
N GLU A 284 -23.29 -13.82 -10.18
CA GLU A 284 -22.47 -15.02 -10.40
C GLU A 284 -23.19 -16.07 -11.25
N ALA A 285 -24.50 -16.23 -11.06
CA ALA A 285 -25.32 -17.10 -11.89
C ALA A 285 -25.31 -16.65 -13.36
N GLU A 286 -25.39 -15.33 -13.63
CA GLU A 286 -25.30 -14.81 -14.99
C GLU A 286 -23.91 -14.91 -15.60
N LEU A 287 -22.84 -14.67 -14.84
CA LEU A 287 -21.48 -14.90 -15.31
C LEU A 287 -21.24 -16.36 -15.69
N THR A 288 -21.88 -17.29 -14.98
CA THR A 288 -21.81 -18.73 -15.30
C THR A 288 -22.41 -19.05 -16.68
N LEU A 289 -23.43 -18.31 -17.12
CA LEU A 289 -24.03 -18.49 -18.46
C LEU A 289 -23.06 -18.13 -19.59
N LEU A 290 -21.99 -17.38 -19.32
CA LEU A 290 -20.92 -17.11 -20.29
C LEU A 290 -19.99 -18.32 -20.51
N GLY A 291 -20.19 -19.42 -19.78
CA GLY A 291 -19.35 -20.62 -19.87
C GLY A 291 -17.95 -20.44 -19.28
N MET A 292 -17.72 -19.37 -18.51
CA MET A 292 -16.45 -19.06 -17.87
C MET A 292 -16.53 -19.43 -16.38
N PRO A 293 -15.71 -20.35 -15.87
CA PRO A 293 -15.65 -20.61 -14.44
C PRO A 293 -15.13 -19.37 -13.69
N VAL A 294 -15.67 -19.11 -12.50
CA VAL A 294 -15.26 -18.00 -11.64
C VAL A 294 -14.26 -18.51 -10.59
N LEU A 295 -13.07 -17.92 -10.57
CA LEU A 295 -12.05 -18.07 -9.54
C LEU A 295 -12.17 -16.91 -8.55
N ARG A 296 -12.78 -17.16 -7.40
CA ARG A 296 -12.81 -16.20 -6.28
C ARG A 296 -11.58 -16.36 -5.38
N ILE A 297 -10.97 -15.24 -5.02
CA ILE A 297 -9.89 -15.16 -4.03
C ILE A 297 -10.36 -14.28 -2.89
N SER A 298 -10.59 -14.89 -1.73
CA SER A 298 -10.96 -14.14 -0.52
C SER A 298 -9.75 -13.38 0.04
N SER A 299 -10.01 -12.33 0.83
CA SER A 299 -8.94 -11.61 1.52
C SER A 299 -8.03 -12.52 2.37
N ASN A 300 -8.56 -13.54 3.05
CA ASN A 300 -7.75 -14.48 3.81
C ASN A 300 -6.82 -15.29 2.90
N GLU A 301 -7.28 -15.66 1.70
CA GLU A 301 -6.50 -16.38 0.71
C GLU A 301 -5.47 -15.49 0.02
N ALA A 302 -5.75 -14.21 -0.17
CA ALA A 302 -4.78 -13.24 -0.70
C ALA A 302 -3.50 -13.16 0.16
N HIS A 303 -3.60 -13.51 1.45
CA HIS A 303 -2.47 -13.58 2.38
C HIS A 303 -1.84 -14.98 2.53
N ASP A 304 -2.36 -16.00 1.83
CA ASP A 304 -1.82 -17.36 1.80
C ASP A 304 -1.38 -17.75 0.37
N PRO A 305 -0.10 -17.52 0.03
CA PRO A 305 0.41 -17.83 -1.31
C PRO A 305 0.28 -19.30 -1.70
N ASN A 306 0.33 -20.23 -0.75
CA ASN A 306 0.25 -21.66 -1.06
C ASN A 306 -1.17 -22.04 -1.49
N ARG A 307 -2.17 -21.51 -0.78
CA ARG A 307 -3.57 -21.73 -1.12
C ARG A 307 -3.94 -21.07 -2.45
N MET A 308 -3.39 -19.89 -2.74
CA MET A 308 -3.52 -19.26 -4.05
C MET A 308 -2.91 -20.11 -5.17
N VAL A 309 -1.69 -20.62 -4.98
CA VAL A 309 -1.03 -21.49 -5.97
C VAL A 309 -1.87 -22.73 -6.24
N ALA A 310 -2.38 -23.39 -5.20
CA ALA A 310 -3.24 -24.57 -5.35
C ALA A 310 -4.51 -24.26 -6.15
N LYS A 311 -5.17 -23.13 -5.89
CA LYS A 311 -6.34 -22.68 -6.66
C LYS A 311 -6.00 -22.38 -8.12
N LEU A 312 -4.97 -21.58 -8.38
CA LEU A 312 -4.55 -21.23 -9.75
C LEU A 312 -4.20 -22.49 -10.56
N THR A 313 -3.54 -23.46 -9.94
CA THR A 313 -3.26 -24.76 -10.55
C THR A 313 -4.54 -25.57 -10.80
N ALA A 314 -5.48 -25.61 -9.85
CA ALA A 314 -6.74 -26.34 -10.03
C ALA A 314 -7.66 -25.75 -11.12
N TYR A 315 -7.50 -24.47 -11.43
CA TYR A 315 -8.18 -23.79 -12.55
C TYR A 315 -7.37 -23.85 -13.85
N ASP A 316 -6.30 -24.63 -13.92
CA ASP A 316 -5.44 -24.78 -15.10
C ASP A 316 -4.88 -23.45 -15.64
N ILE A 317 -4.59 -22.51 -14.74
CA ILE A 317 -3.96 -21.24 -15.13
C ILE A 317 -2.53 -21.52 -15.60
N PRO A 318 -2.13 -21.07 -16.82
CA PRO A 318 -0.81 -21.36 -17.36
C PRO A 318 0.29 -20.83 -16.44
N ARG A 319 1.41 -21.55 -16.37
CA ARG A 319 2.52 -21.22 -15.48
C ARG A 319 3.87 -21.45 -16.16
N ASP A 320 4.76 -20.47 -16.07
CA ASP A 320 6.15 -20.56 -16.49
C ASP A 320 7.10 -20.49 -15.27
N PRO A 321 7.77 -21.60 -14.91
CA PRO A 321 8.73 -21.64 -13.81
C PRO A 321 9.94 -20.72 -13.97
N GLU A 322 10.37 -20.40 -15.18
CA GLU A 322 11.54 -19.53 -15.42
C GLU A 322 11.22 -18.07 -15.07
N THR A 323 10.07 -17.57 -15.52
CA THR A 323 9.53 -16.27 -15.11
C THR A 323 9.40 -16.17 -13.58
N ALA A 324 8.92 -17.23 -12.92
CA ALA A 324 8.83 -17.27 -11.46
C ALA A 324 10.19 -17.07 -10.78
N HIS A 325 11.26 -17.66 -11.33
CA HIS A 325 12.60 -17.53 -10.76
C HIS A 325 13.11 -16.09 -10.83
N ALA A 326 12.97 -15.43 -11.98
CA ALA A 326 13.38 -14.04 -12.17
C ALA A 326 12.65 -13.08 -11.22
N ILE A 327 11.31 -13.21 -11.11
CA ILE A 327 10.50 -12.35 -10.23
C ILE A 327 10.80 -12.63 -8.76
N ARG A 328 10.99 -13.90 -8.36
CA ARG A 328 11.39 -14.23 -6.98
C ARG A 328 12.75 -13.66 -6.62
N ARG A 329 13.68 -13.54 -7.57
CA ARG A 329 14.99 -12.89 -7.33
C ARG A 329 14.82 -11.40 -7.00
N LEU A 330 13.91 -10.71 -7.69
CA LEU A 330 13.55 -9.31 -7.38
C LEU A 330 12.74 -9.18 -6.08
N ALA A 331 11.83 -10.11 -5.83
CA ALA A 331 10.95 -10.15 -4.67
C ALA A 331 11.69 -10.57 -3.39
N ARG A 332 12.79 -11.33 -3.51
CA ARG A 332 13.68 -11.67 -2.41
C ARG A 332 14.17 -10.38 -1.77
N ARG A 333 13.83 -10.21 -0.51
CA ARG A 333 14.55 -9.32 0.37
C ARG A 333 15.98 -9.83 0.37
N ASP A 334 16.90 -9.10 -0.24
CA ASP A 334 18.30 -9.34 0.04
C ASP A 334 18.47 -9.31 1.57
N PRO A 335 19.12 -10.30 2.21
CA PRO A 335 19.34 -10.31 3.66
C PRO A 335 20.14 -9.11 4.21
N ILE A 336 20.43 -8.12 3.37
CA ILE A 336 21.10 -6.86 3.70
C ILE A 336 20.11 -5.68 3.76
N SER A 337 18.79 -5.87 3.51
CA SER A 337 17.78 -4.81 3.61
C SER A 337 16.71 -4.99 4.71
N THR A 338 17.09 -5.64 5.81
CA THR A 338 16.71 -5.01 7.08
C THR A 338 17.39 -3.65 7.07
N ALA A 339 16.68 -2.56 7.34
CA ALA A 339 17.33 -1.30 7.68
C ALA A 339 18.06 -1.48 9.04
N THR A 340 19.12 -2.29 9.05
CA THR A 340 20.10 -2.36 10.12
C THR A 340 21.27 -1.53 9.63
N PHE A 341 21.38 -0.33 10.18
CA PHE A 341 22.58 0.49 10.04
C PHE A 341 23.77 -0.35 10.52
N ARG A 342 24.67 -0.70 9.59
CA ARG A 342 25.94 -1.33 9.93
C ARG A 342 26.94 -0.20 10.16
N THR A 343 27.38 -0.03 11.41
CA THR A 343 28.53 0.82 11.74
C THR A 343 29.75 0.20 11.07
N LEU A 344 30.29 0.86 10.04
CA LEU A 344 31.56 0.46 9.43
C LEU A 344 32.68 1.19 10.15
N ARG A 345 33.62 0.44 10.73
CA ARG A 345 34.98 0.95 10.94
C ARG A 345 35.74 0.76 9.63
N LEU A 346 36.29 1.87 9.13
CA LEU A 346 37.17 1.90 7.96
C LEU A 346 38.52 1.31 8.34
N THR A 347 38.98 0.30 7.61
CA THR A 347 40.40 0.07 7.32
C THR A 347 40.53 -0.63 5.95
N ASP A 348 41.02 0.16 4.98
CA ASP A 348 41.90 -0.08 3.83
C ASP A 348 41.91 -1.41 3.03
N ASN A 349 41.75 -1.21 1.71
CA ASN A 349 42.57 -1.68 0.57
C ASN A 349 41.84 -2.49 -0.56
N PRO A 350 42.16 -2.25 -1.86
CA PRO A 350 41.37 -2.63 -3.05
C PRO A 350 41.92 -3.87 -3.78
N LEU A 351 41.28 -4.24 -4.90
CA LEU A 351 41.65 -5.14 -6.04
C LEU A 351 40.42 -6.01 -6.41
N CYS A 352 40.06 -6.41 -7.64
CA CYS A 352 40.40 -6.11 -9.04
C CYS A 352 39.45 -7.00 -9.94
N VAL A 353 39.08 -6.52 -11.14
CA VAL A 353 39.08 -7.25 -12.46
C VAL A 353 37.87 -8.11 -12.98
N ALA A 354 37.36 -7.64 -14.14
CA ALA A 354 36.96 -8.30 -15.44
C ALA A 354 35.65 -9.09 -15.71
N THR A 355 34.83 -8.48 -16.60
CA THR A 355 34.21 -8.92 -17.89
C THR A 355 34.07 -10.40 -18.30
N LEU A 356 32.93 -10.75 -18.95
CA LEU A 356 32.82 -11.33 -20.32
C LEU A 356 31.36 -11.47 -20.85
N ARG A 357 31.22 -11.50 -22.19
CA ARG A 357 30.00 -11.40 -23.06
C ARG A 357 29.65 -12.70 -23.81
N CYS A 358 28.46 -12.69 -24.44
CA CYS A 358 27.90 -13.47 -25.60
C CYS A 358 27.04 -14.71 -25.25
N GLY A 359 25.91 -15.05 -25.90
CA GLY A 359 25.11 -14.47 -27.00
C GLY A 359 24.11 -15.50 -27.61
N ALA A 360 22.89 -15.06 -27.99
CA ALA A 360 21.93 -15.51 -29.06
C ALA A 360 21.34 -16.98 -28.99
N GLU A 361 20.10 -17.38 -29.38
CA GLU A 361 18.98 -16.92 -30.25
C GLU A 361 17.59 -17.49 -29.79
N ASN A 362 16.47 -16.95 -30.31
CA ASN A 362 15.05 -17.04 -29.86
C ASN A 362 14.15 -18.10 -30.55
N PRO A 363 13.06 -18.58 -29.90
CA PRO A 363 11.66 -18.36 -30.37
C PRO A 363 10.61 -18.28 -29.21
N PRO A 364 9.27 -18.25 -29.46
CA PRO A 364 8.40 -17.18 -29.98
C PRO A 364 7.86 -16.21 -28.89
N ARG A 365 7.25 -15.10 -29.33
CA ARG A 365 7.01 -13.84 -28.57
C ARG A 365 5.90 -13.89 -27.49
N ILE A 366 6.30 -13.61 -26.25
CA ILE A 366 5.52 -12.96 -25.18
C ILE A 366 5.80 -11.44 -25.27
N PRO A 367 4.82 -10.53 -25.05
CA PRO A 367 5.03 -9.09 -25.23
C PRO A 367 6.23 -8.57 -24.41
N ALA A 368 7.27 -8.11 -25.12
CA ALA A 368 8.38 -7.37 -24.54
C ALA A 368 7.88 -5.99 -24.10
N PRO A 369 8.06 -5.63 -22.82
CA PRO A 369 9.32 -5.04 -22.42
C PRO A 369 9.72 -5.40 -20.98
N LEU A 370 10.54 -6.43 -20.75
CA LEU A 370 11.18 -6.66 -19.42
C LEU A 370 12.32 -7.69 -19.39
N LEU A 371 12.71 -8.29 -20.52
CA LEU A 371 13.83 -9.24 -20.59
C LEU A 371 15.21 -8.57 -20.56
N ALA A 372 15.34 -7.33 -21.02
CA ALA A 372 16.60 -6.58 -20.97
C ALA A 372 17.09 -6.27 -19.53
N LEU A 373 16.17 -6.25 -18.56
CA LEU A 373 16.49 -5.99 -17.15
C LEU A 373 17.09 -7.21 -16.44
N VAL A 374 16.84 -8.44 -16.93
CA VAL A 374 17.34 -9.67 -16.28
C VAL A 374 18.80 -9.94 -16.66
N GLU A 375 19.22 -9.52 -17.86
CA GLU A 375 20.60 -9.66 -18.35
C GLU A 375 21.54 -8.58 -17.77
N GLU A 376 21.05 -7.37 -17.52
CA GLU A 376 21.80 -6.33 -16.78
C GLU A 376 21.95 -6.64 -15.28
N MET A 377 21.17 -7.58 -14.73
CA MET A 377 21.29 -8.05 -13.34
C MET A 377 22.40 -9.10 -13.12
N ALA A 378 23.08 -9.56 -14.17
CA ALA A 378 24.18 -10.53 -14.10
C ALA A 378 25.58 -9.91 -14.18
N ALA A 379 25.69 -8.59 -14.34
CA ALA A 379 26.93 -7.80 -14.26
C ALA A 379 26.84 -6.82 -13.07
#